data_AF-A0A847HS05-F1
#
_entry.id   AF-A0A847HS05-F1
#
_cell.length_a   1.000
_cell.length_b   1.000
_cell.length_c   1.000
_cell.angle_alpha   90.00
_cell.angle_beta   90.00
_cell.angle_gamma   90.00
#
_symmetry.space_group_name_H-M   'P 1'
#
loop_
_entity.id
_entity.type
_entity.pdbx_description
1 polymer ?
#
loop_
_entity_poly.entity_id
_entity_poly.type
_entity_poly.pdbx_seq_one_letter_code
_entity_poly.pdbx_strand_id
1 'polypeptide(L)'
;MADEHSLSLPLRIVTKFALNIALVWVLATYVSASFVMTGGLGASVVIGSLLTLMNIIVRPILHIITLPLKLFATVIALILVQAVFVQLIMMIVQRMDPAVVTLQIQGGLAGWALIAIIFGLANWAMKVALK
;
A
#
# COMPACT_ATOMS: atom_id res chain seq x y z
N MET A 1 -21.23 -11.42 -1.81
CA MET A 1 -21.23 -11.48 -0.33
C MET A 1 -20.80 -12.89 0.02
N ALA A 2 -19.50 -13.09 0.28
CA ALA A 2 -18.96 -14.38 0.68
C ALA A 2 -18.38 -14.19 2.08
N ASP A 3 -18.78 -15.07 2.97
CA ASP A 3 -18.72 -14.93 4.40
C ASP A 3 -17.32 -14.64 4.93
N GLU A 4 -17.22 -13.55 5.70
CA GLU A 4 -16.12 -13.29 6.61
C GLU A 4 -16.15 -14.34 7.73
N HIS A 5 -15.65 -15.54 7.45
CA HIS A 5 -15.20 -16.46 8.50
C HIS A 5 -13.96 -15.82 9.15
N SER A 6 -14.22 -14.84 10.02
CA SER A 6 -13.22 -14.24 10.89
C SER A 6 -12.65 -15.35 11.77
N LEU A 7 -11.44 -15.80 11.44
CA LEU A 7 -10.69 -16.75 12.25
C LEU A 7 -10.72 -16.27 13.71
N SER A 8 -11.04 -17.18 14.63
CA SER A 8 -11.06 -16.86 16.06
C SER A 8 -9.71 -16.26 16.48
N LEU A 9 -9.74 -15.27 17.38
CA LEU A 9 -8.53 -14.57 17.83
C LEU A 9 -7.37 -15.52 18.22
N PRO A 10 -7.62 -16.64 18.93
CA PRO A 10 -6.57 -17.61 19.25
C PRO A 10 -5.98 -18.26 18.00
N LEU A 11 -6.83 -18.68 17.05
CA LEU A 11 -6.40 -19.33 15.82
C LEU A 11 -5.55 -18.38 14.97
N ARG A 12 -5.93 -17.10 14.88
CA ARG A 12 -5.15 -16.08 14.17
C ARG A 12 -3.76 -15.88 14.78
N ILE A 13 -3.63 -15.94 16.10
CA ILE A 13 -2.34 -15.82 16.79
C ILE A 13 -1.48 -17.06 16.54
N VAL A 14 -2.07 -18.27 16.65
CA VAL A 14 -1.36 -19.52 16.40
C VAL A 14 -0.87 -19.61 14.94
N THR A 15 -1.69 -19.23 13.96
CA THR A 15 -1.28 -19.20 12.55
C THR A 15 -0.14 -18.21 12.33
N LYS A 16 -0.22 -17.00 12.89
CA LYS A 16 0.89 -16.02 12.81
C LYS A 16 2.17 -16.54 13.43
N PHE A 17 2.05 -17.22 14.57
CA PHE A 17 3.19 -17.82 15.26
C PHE A 17 3.85 -18.91 14.41
N ALA A 18 3.06 -19.86 13.88
CA ALA A 18 3.56 -20.91 12.99
C ALA A 18 4.23 -20.32 11.74
N LEU A 19 3.64 -19.29 11.14
CA LEU A 19 4.22 -18.57 9.99
C LEU A 19 5.54 -17.88 10.34
N ASN A 20 5.66 -17.26 11.52
CA ASN A 20 6.91 -16.64 11.95
C ASN A 20 8.02 -17.67 12.21
N ILE A 21 7.69 -18.83 12.79
CA ILE A 21 8.65 -19.93 12.94
C ILE A 21 9.12 -20.41 11.56
N ALA A 22 8.17 -20.66 10.63
CA ALA A 22 8.50 -21.09 9.27
C ALA A 22 9.38 -20.06 8.56
N LEU A 23 9.09 -18.76 8.71
CA LEU A 23 9.90 -17.68 8.15
C LEU A 23 11.34 -17.70 8.68
N VAL A 24 11.50 -17.81 10.01
CA VAL A 24 12.83 -17.87 10.64
C VAL A 24 13.60 -19.10 10.15
N TRP A 25 12.93 -20.25 10.03
CA TRP A 25 13.54 -21.47 9.52
C TRP A 25 13.99 -21.32 8.05
N VAL A 26 13.16 -20.72 7.19
CA VAL A 26 13.50 -20.43 5.79
C VAL A 26 14.69 -19.48 5.71
N LEU A 27 14.69 -18.40 6.50
CA LEU A 27 15.80 -17.43 6.51
C LEU A 27 17.10 -18.07 6.98
N ALA A 28 17.05 -18.90 8.02
CA ALA A 28 18.23 -19.63 8.49
C ALA A 28 18.77 -20.64 7.47
N THR A 29 17.88 -21.23 6.65
CA THR A 29 18.26 -22.26 5.66
C THR A 29 18.78 -21.65 4.36
N TYR A 30 18.08 -20.66 3.81
CA TYR A 30 18.34 -20.13 2.47
C TYR A 30 19.08 -18.78 2.47
N VAL A 31 19.13 -18.08 3.60
CA VAL A 31 19.77 -16.76 3.74
C VAL A 31 20.84 -16.80 4.84
N SER A 32 21.51 -17.94 4.99
CA SER A 32 22.52 -18.20 6.02
C SER A 32 23.74 -17.27 5.95
N ALA A 33 23.99 -16.63 4.81
CA ALA A 33 25.05 -15.65 4.64
C ALA A 33 24.77 -14.31 5.37
N SER A 34 23.51 -13.96 5.59
CA SER A 34 23.11 -12.71 6.27
C SER A 34 22.36 -12.94 7.58
N PHE A 35 21.86 -14.17 7.79
CA PHE A 35 21.10 -14.54 8.97
C PHE A 35 21.66 -15.83 9.58
N VAL A 36 22.51 -15.67 10.60
CA VAL A 36 23.11 -16.79 11.34
C VAL A 36 22.27 -17.06 12.57
N MET A 37 21.74 -18.28 12.67
CA MET A 37 20.93 -18.75 13.79
C MET A 37 21.60 -19.97 14.42
N THR A 38 21.96 -19.87 15.70
CA THR A 38 22.56 -20.96 16.49
C THR A 38 21.51 -21.59 17.41
N GLY A 39 21.55 -22.91 17.59
CA GLY A 39 20.62 -23.65 18.46
C GLY A 39 19.50 -24.45 17.76
N GLY A 40 19.59 -24.63 16.43
CA GLY A 40 18.73 -25.55 15.68
C GLY A 40 17.23 -25.20 15.74
N LEU A 41 16.36 -26.22 15.76
CA LEU A 41 14.90 -26.04 15.73
C LEU A 41 14.36 -25.29 16.96
N GLY A 42 14.99 -25.45 18.13
CA GLY A 42 14.61 -24.74 19.35
C GLY A 42 14.79 -23.22 19.21
N ALA A 43 15.86 -22.78 18.55
CA ALA A 43 16.09 -21.37 18.27
C ALA A 43 15.02 -20.78 17.33
N SER A 44 14.55 -21.54 16.34
CA SER A 44 13.48 -21.09 15.44
C SER A 44 12.17 -20.84 16.19
N VAL A 45 11.84 -21.69 17.18
CA VAL A 45 10.65 -21.53 18.02
C VAL A 45 10.77 -20.27 18.90
N VAL A 46 11.91 -20.08 19.56
CA VAL A 46 12.13 -18.90 20.42
C VAL A 46 12.10 -17.60 19.61
N ILE A 47 12.85 -17.53 18.51
CA ILE A 47 12.90 -16.33 17.66
C ILE A 47 11.54 -16.09 17.00
N GLY A 48 10.86 -17.13 16.50
CA GLY A 48 9.50 -17.03 15.98
C GLY A 48 8.50 -16.53 17.04
N SER A 49 8.68 -16.90 18.31
CA SER A 49 7.87 -16.42 19.45
C SER A 49 8.11 -14.94 19.68
N LEU A 50 9.38 -14.53 19.74
CA LEU A 50 9.78 -13.14 19.91
C LEU A 50 9.26 -12.28 18.76
N LEU A 51 9.39 -12.72 17.51
CA LEU A 51 8.84 -12.02 16.35
C LEU A 51 7.33 -11.88 16.42
N THR A 52 6.63 -12.90 16.93
CA THR A 52 5.17 -12.84 17.12
C THR A 52 4.81 -11.82 18.19
N LEU A 53 5.51 -11.83 19.33
CA LEU A 53 5.33 -10.86 20.41
C LEU A 53 5.61 -9.43 19.93
N MET A 54 6.74 -9.22 19.25
CA MET A 54 7.10 -7.93 18.65
C MET A 54 6.05 -7.46 17.65
N ASN A 55 5.49 -8.36 16.84
CA ASN A 55 4.41 -8.01 15.93
C ASN A 55 3.11 -7.60 16.63
N ILE A 56 2.86 -8.06 17.85
CA ILE A 56 1.69 -7.65 18.63
C ILE A 56 1.94 -6.28 19.28
N ILE A 57 3.12 -6.06 19.85
CA ILE A 57 3.44 -4.88 20.67
C ILE A 57 3.94 -3.71 19.81
N VAL A 58 4.88 -3.97 18.90
CA VAL A 58 5.61 -2.94 18.15
C VAL A 58 4.83 -2.49 16.91
N ARG A 59 4.12 -3.41 16.24
CA ARG A 59 3.38 -3.08 15.00
C ARG A 59 2.34 -1.96 15.18
N PRO A 60 1.53 -1.91 16.26
CA PRO A 60 0.64 -0.77 16.51
C PRO A 60 1.40 0.56 16.60
N ILE A 61 2.54 0.58 17.28
CA ILE A 61 3.37 1.78 17.45
C ILE A 61 3.93 2.22 16.09
N LEU A 62 4.50 1.28 15.32
CA LEU A 62 4.97 1.56 13.97
C LEU A 62 3.84 2.02 13.06
N HIS A 63 2.62 1.51 13.22
CA HIS A 63 1.48 1.97 12.45
C HIS A 63 1.18 3.45 12.70
N ILE A 64 1.24 3.88 13.96
CA ILE A 64 1.03 5.30 14.34
C ILE A 64 2.17 6.16 13.78
N ILE A 65 3.43 5.73 13.94
CA ILE A 65 4.60 6.49 13.45
C ILE A 65 4.60 6.58 11.92
N THR A 66 4.17 5.51 11.22
CA THR A 66 4.10 5.47 9.75
C THR A 66 2.82 6.07 9.19
N LEU A 67 1.86 6.47 10.02
CA LEU A 67 0.59 7.04 9.59
C LEU A 67 0.77 8.30 8.74
N PRO A 68 1.61 9.30 9.13
CA PRO A 68 1.86 10.48 8.31
C PRO A 68 2.41 10.13 6.93
N LEU A 69 3.35 9.18 6.87
CA LEU A 69 3.92 8.70 5.62
C LEU A 69 2.87 8.01 4.73
N LYS A 70 1.98 7.20 5.32
CA LYS A 70 0.89 6.54 4.59
C LYS A 70 -0.11 7.52 4.03
N LEU A 71 -0.49 8.55 4.80
CA LEU A 71 -1.36 9.61 4.32
C LEU A 71 -0.72 10.34 3.14
N PHE A 72 0.55 10.70 3.26
CA PHE A 72 1.30 11.35 2.18
C PHE A 72 1.38 10.47 0.93
N ALA A 73 1.73 9.19 1.08
CA ALA A 73 1.75 8.23 -0.01
C ALA A 73 0.38 8.07 -0.68
N THR A 74 -0.71 8.10 0.10
CA THR A 74 -2.07 8.03 -0.42
C THR A 74 -2.42 9.26 -1.26
N VAL A 75 -2.05 10.46 -0.80
CA VAL A 75 -2.26 11.71 -1.55
C VAL A 75 -1.47 11.69 -2.86
N ILE A 76 -0.19 11.28 -2.81
CA ILE A 76 0.62 11.13 -4.03
C ILE A 76 -0.01 10.12 -4.99
N ALA A 77 -0.42 8.96 -4.49
CA ALA A 77 -1.07 7.94 -5.31
C ALA A 77 -2.33 8.48 -5.99
N LEU A 78 -3.14 9.27 -5.28
CA LEU A 78 -4.32 9.93 -5.84
C LEU A 78 -3.93 10.90 -6.96
N ILE A 79 -2.94 11.76 -6.74
CA ILE A 79 -2.46 12.72 -7.76
C ILE A 79 -1.96 11.97 -9.01
N LEU A 80 -1.17 10.91 -8.83
CA LEU A 80 -0.63 10.12 -9.94
C LEU A 80 -1.74 9.46 -10.77
N VAL A 81 -2.72 8.83 -10.13
CA VAL A 81 -3.84 8.20 -10.84
C VAL A 81 -4.63 9.23 -11.65
N GLN A 82 -4.92 10.40 -11.07
CA GLN A 82 -5.64 11.45 -11.79
C GLN A 82 -4.80 12.09 -12.91
N ALA A 83 -3.49 12.25 -12.70
CA ALA A 83 -2.57 12.73 -13.74
C ALA A 83 -2.52 11.76 -14.94
N VAL A 84 -2.48 10.45 -14.69
CA VAL A 84 -2.56 9.43 -15.75
C VAL A 84 -3.89 9.54 -16.50
N PHE A 85 -5.00 9.71 -15.79
CA PHE A 85 -6.31 9.87 -16.42
C PHE A 85 -6.37 11.09 -17.35
N VAL A 86 -5.86 12.23 -16.88
CA VAL A 86 -5.76 13.46 -17.67
C VAL A 86 -4.84 13.28 -18.89
N GLN A 87 -3.71 12.59 -18.72
CA GLN A 87 -2.80 12.27 -19.83
C GLN A 87 -3.49 11.42 -20.91
N LEU A 88 -4.30 10.43 -20.50
CA LEU A 88 -5.06 9.61 -21.45
C LEU A 88 -6.07 10.46 -22.24
N ILE A 89 -6.77 11.38 -21.59
CA ILE A 89 -7.68 12.31 -22.26
C ILE A 89 -6.91 13.20 -23.25
N MET A 90 -5.76 13.74 -22.84
CA MET A 90 -4.92 14.55 -23.73
C MET A 90 -4.46 13.76 -24.96
N MET A 91 -4.06 12.50 -24.80
CA MET A 91 -3.69 11.64 -25.92
C MET A 91 -4.85 11.44 -26.91
N ILE A 92 -6.08 11.31 -26.41
CA ILE A 92 -7.27 11.18 -27.26
C ILE A 92 -7.54 12.50 -27.99
N VAL A 93 -7.56 13.62 -27.27
CA VAL A 93 -7.84 14.95 -27.85
C VAL A 93 -6.79 15.34 -28.90
N GLN A 94 -5.53 14.97 -28.71
CA GLN A 94 -4.46 15.21 -29.70
C GLN A 94 -4.66 14.45 -31.01
N ARG A 95 -5.51 13.43 -31.04
CA ARG A 95 -5.90 12.71 -32.27
C ARG A 95 -7.16 13.29 -32.93
N MET A 96 -7.82 14.27 -32.30
CA MET A 96 -9.00 14.95 -32.83
C MET A 96 -8.58 16.15 -33.68
N ASP A 97 -9.51 16.63 -34.51
CA ASP A 97 -9.29 17.87 -35.26
C ASP A 97 -9.14 19.05 -34.29
N PRO A 98 -8.01 19.78 -34.33
CA PRO A 98 -7.77 20.92 -33.44
C PRO A 98 -8.74 22.07 -33.65
N ALA A 99 -9.46 22.14 -34.78
CA ALA A 99 -10.54 23.10 -34.98
C ALA A 99 -11.76 22.81 -34.09
N VAL A 100 -11.89 21.59 -33.56
CA VAL A 100 -13.02 21.16 -32.72
C VAL A 100 -12.67 21.21 -31.24
N VAL A 101 -11.54 20.62 -30.84
CA VAL A 101 -11.11 20.59 -29.42
C VAL A 101 -9.59 20.70 -29.31
N THR A 102 -9.13 21.58 -28.42
CA THR A 102 -7.73 21.67 -28.00
C THR A 102 -7.63 21.56 -26.48
N LEU A 103 -6.76 20.69 -25.98
CA LEU A 103 -6.48 20.55 -24.55
C LEU A 103 -4.97 20.69 -24.30
N GLN A 104 -4.59 21.72 -23.54
CA GLN A 104 -3.20 21.97 -23.17
C GLN A 104 -3.12 22.36 -21.69
N ILE A 105 -2.24 21.68 -20.97
CA ILE A 105 -1.96 21.98 -19.56
C ILE A 105 -0.74 22.91 -19.50
N GLN A 106 -0.95 24.13 -18.99
CA GLN A 106 0.10 25.10 -18.76
C GLN A 106 0.60 25.03 -17.31
N GLY A 107 1.82 25.51 -17.05
CA GLY A 107 2.39 25.57 -15.69
C GLY A 107 3.24 24.37 -15.27
N GLY A 108 3.66 23.51 -16.21
CA GLY A 108 4.57 22.39 -15.94
C GLY A 108 4.04 21.43 -14.87
N LEU A 109 4.94 20.86 -14.05
CA LEU A 109 4.56 19.89 -13.00
C LEU A 109 3.54 20.43 -12.00
N ALA A 110 3.59 21.73 -11.66
CA ALA A 110 2.65 22.35 -10.74
C ALA A 110 1.23 22.44 -11.34
N GLY A 111 1.13 22.80 -12.63
CA GLY A 111 -0.14 22.79 -13.35
C GLY A 111 -0.76 21.40 -13.45
N TRP A 112 0.07 20.38 -13.73
CA TRP A 112 -0.35 18.98 -13.74
C TRP A 112 -0.87 18.51 -12.38
N ALA A 113 -0.15 18.81 -11.29
CA ALA A 113 -0.58 18.45 -9.94
C ALA A 113 -1.91 19.13 -9.57
N LEU A 114 -2.06 20.42 -9.88
CA LEU A 114 -3.29 21.16 -9.61
C LEU A 114 -4.50 20.55 -10.34
N ILE A 115 -4.37 20.27 -11.64
CA ILE A 115 -5.45 19.67 -12.43
C ILE A 115 -5.79 18.28 -11.91
N ALA A 116 -4.79 17.45 -11.62
CA ALA A 116 -5.00 16.12 -11.05
C ALA A 116 -5.76 16.18 -9.71
N ILE A 117 -5.45 17.14 -8.84
CA ILE A 117 -6.17 17.36 -7.58
C ILE A 117 -7.62 17.77 -7.85
N ILE A 118 -7.85 18.72 -8.77
CA ILE A 118 -9.20 19.19 -9.12
C ILE A 118 -10.06 18.04 -9.67
N PHE A 119 -9.52 17.24 -10.60
CA PHE A 119 -10.22 16.06 -11.12
C PHE A 119 -10.49 15.03 -10.03
N GLY A 120 -9.54 14.79 -9.12
CA GLY A 120 -9.73 13.92 -7.97
C GLY A 120 -10.87 14.37 -7.07
N LEU A 121 -10.92 15.66 -6.74
CA LEU A 121 -11.97 16.26 -5.92
C LEU A 121 -13.33 16.24 -6.63
N ALA A 122 -13.38 16.55 -7.93
CA ALA A 122 -14.61 16.51 -8.72
C ALA A 122 -15.18 15.08 -8.79
N ASN A 123 -14.32 14.08 -9.05
CA ASN A 123 -14.72 12.68 -9.08
C ASN A 123 -15.26 12.21 -7.72
N TRP A 124 -14.63 12.64 -6.63
CA TRP A 124 -15.12 12.37 -5.29
C TRP A 124 -16.49 13.03 -5.04
N ALA A 125 -16.64 14.31 -5.39
CA ALA A 125 -17.89 15.04 -5.23
C ALA A 125 -19.05 14.43 -6.02
N MET A 126 -18.82 14.04 -7.28
CA MET A 126 -19.81 13.34 -8.11
C MET A 126 -20.22 12.00 -7.49
N LYS A 127 -19.26 11.23 -6.95
CA LYS A 127 -19.54 9.97 -6.25
C LYS A 127 -20.38 10.18 -4.98
N VAL A 128 -20.23 11.31 -4.31
CA VAL A 128 -21.02 11.65 -3.11
C VAL A 128 -22.43 12.14 -3.49
N ALA A 129 -22.54 12.93 -4.57
CA ALA A 129 -23.81 13.50 -5.02
C ALA A 129 -24.73 12.49 -5.74
N LEU A 130 -24.16 11.54 -6.49
CA LEU A 130 -24.89 10.49 -7.22
C LEU A 130 -25.09 9.21 -6.39
N LYS A 131 -25.03 9.35 -5.07
CA LYS A 131 -25.19 8.27 -4.08
C LYS A 131 -26.63 8.23 -3.57
#